data_AF-A0A127EYG9-F1
#
_entry.id   AF-A0A127EYG9-F1
#
_cell.length_a   1.000
_cell.length_b   1.000
_cell.length_c   1.000
_cell.angle_alpha   90.00
_cell.angle_beta   90.00
_cell.angle_gamma   90.00
#
_symmetry.space_group_name_H-M   'P 1'
#
loop_
_entity.id
_entity.type
_entity.pdbx_description
1 polymer ?
#
loop_
_entity_poly.entity_id
_entity_poly.type
_entity_poly.pdbx_seq_one_letter_code
_entity_poly.pdbx_strand_id
1 'polypeptide(L)'
;MLKFILAVPLTLQFVALAAADTVPNLDVTASCKGAARAVVKADSEKREKACYETEKSARDKLAEKWSSFPDKDRNFCTTSIKSYAPTYTELTICLEMIRDVRQISDKPESAPDKSTPKATRPARR
;
A
#
# COMPACT_ATOMS: atom_id res chain seq x y z
N MET A 1 26.03 53.06 -35.89
CA MET A 1 26.69 51.77 -35.58
C MET A 1 25.84 51.04 -34.56
N LEU A 2 25.19 49.96 -34.98
CA LEU A 2 24.10 49.28 -34.27
C LEU A 2 24.69 48.26 -33.27
N LYS A 3 24.50 48.50 -31.97
CA LYS A 3 24.98 47.64 -30.88
C LYS A 3 23.85 46.66 -30.53
N PHE A 4 23.90 45.43 -31.03
CA PHE A 4 22.97 44.37 -30.63
C PHE A 4 23.27 43.94 -29.20
N ILE A 5 22.42 44.37 -28.26
CA ILE A 5 22.39 43.83 -26.90
C ILE A 5 21.62 42.51 -26.98
N LEU A 6 22.34 41.40 -27.03
CA LEU A 6 21.76 40.07 -26.84
C LEU A 6 21.60 39.84 -25.33
N ALA A 7 20.47 40.25 -24.78
CA ALA A 7 20.04 39.82 -23.46
C ALA A 7 19.55 38.36 -23.59
N VAL A 8 20.39 37.40 -23.19
CA VAL A 8 20.00 35.99 -23.05
C VAL A 8 19.24 35.85 -21.73
N PRO A 9 17.92 35.60 -21.73
CA PRO A 9 17.22 35.35 -20.48
C PRO A 9 17.68 33.99 -19.94
N LEU A 10 18.33 33.99 -18.79
CA LEU A 10 18.67 32.77 -18.04
C LEU A 10 17.37 32.23 -17.44
N THR A 11 16.60 31.49 -18.23
CA THR A 11 15.44 30.77 -17.74
C THR A 11 15.91 29.58 -16.92
N LEU A 12 15.81 29.70 -15.60
CA LEU A 12 16.06 28.60 -14.67
C LEU A 12 14.94 27.58 -14.83
N GLN A 13 15.15 26.58 -15.70
CA GLN A 13 14.21 25.46 -15.83
C GLN A 13 14.34 24.59 -14.58
N PHE A 14 13.40 24.78 -13.64
CA PHE A 14 13.21 23.84 -12.54
C PHE A 14 12.70 22.51 -13.12
N VAL A 15 13.62 21.58 -13.34
CA VAL A 15 13.25 20.19 -13.61
C VAL A 15 12.79 19.62 -12.27
N ALA A 16 11.48 19.55 -12.07
CA ALA A 16 10.92 18.79 -10.96
C ALA A 16 11.32 17.32 -11.16
N LEU A 17 12.22 16.81 -10.33
CA LEU A 17 12.43 15.37 -10.22
C LEU A 17 11.12 14.77 -9.69
N ALA A 18 10.33 14.19 -10.58
CA ALA A 18 9.27 13.28 -10.17
C ALA A 18 9.94 12.17 -9.35
N ALA A 19 9.64 12.10 -8.05
CA ALA A 19 10.03 10.97 -7.25
C ALA A 19 9.52 9.72 -7.97
N ALA A 20 10.41 8.77 -8.28
CA ALA A 20 10.04 7.57 -9.00
C ALA A 20 8.95 6.85 -8.20
N ASP A 21 7.74 6.85 -8.77
CA ASP A 21 6.53 6.37 -8.12
C ASP A 21 6.45 4.85 -8.24
N THR A 22 7.46 4.19 -7.67
CA THR A 22 7.69 2.75 -7.77
C THR A 22 7.33 2.06 -6.47
N VAL A 23 7.01 0.77 -6.55
CA VAL A 23 6.83 -0.08 -5.37
C VAL A 23 8.07 0.03 -4.46
N PRO A 24 7.90 0.26 -3.14
CA PRO A 24 9.02 0.40 -2.22
C PRO A 24 9.88 -0.86 -2.14
N ASN A 25 11.16 -0.70 -1.85
CA ASN A 25 12.04 -1.83 -1.55
C ASN A 25 11.89 -2.18 -0.06
N LEU A 26 11.16 -3.25 0.25
CA LEU A 26 10.91 -3.72 1.60
C LEU A 26 11.92 -4.83 1.95
N ASP A 27 12.54 -4.72 3.13
CA ASP A 27 13.32 -5.81 3.69
C ASP A 27 12.39 -6.78 4.44
N VAL A 28 12.10 -7.92 3.81
CA VAL A 28 11.24 -8.98 4.36
C VAL A 28 12.01 -9.99 5.23
N THR A 29 13.32 -9.81 5.43
CA THR A 29 14.19 -10.78 6.12
C THR A 29 13.70 -11.08 7.53
N ALA A 30 13.35 -10.05 8.29
CA ALA A 30 12.87 -10.21 9.66
C ALA A 30 11.56 -11.02 9.70
N SER A 31 10.63 -10.74 8.79
CA SER A 31 9.34 -11.44 8.69
C SER A 31 9.52 -12.90 8.25
N CYS A 32 10.36 -13.16 7.25
CA CYS A 32 10.59 -14.52 6.76
C CYS A 32 11.35 -15.39 7.75
N LYS A 33 12.33 -14.84 8.47
CA LYS A 33 12.95 -15.52 9.62
C LYS A 33 11.95 -15.73 10.76
N GLY A 34 11.02 -14.79 10.96
CA GLY A 34 9.91 -14.95 11.90
C GLY A 34 9.01 -16.13 11.53
N ALA A 35 8.62 -16.23 10.25
CA ALA A 35 7.83 -17.34 9.73
C ALA A 35 8.55 -18.70 9.88
N ALA A 36 9.87 -18.72 9.66
CA ALA A 36 10.71 -19.91 9.86
C ALA A 36 10.73 -20.39 11.33
N ARG A 37 10.71 -19.45 12.29
CA ARG A 37 10.67 -19.73 13.73
C ARG A 37 9.29 -20.16 14.23
N ALA A 38 8.23 -19.88 13.47
CA ALA A 38 6.86 -20.22 13.82
C ALA A 38 6.47 -21.68 13.51
N VAL A 39 7.35 -22.44 12.87
CA VAL A 39 7.12 -23.86 12.51
C VAL A 39 8.12 -24.78 13.20
N VAL A 40 7.88 -26.09 13.14
CA VAL A 40 8.83 -27.08 13.67
C VAL A 40 10.18 -26.99 12.95
N LYS A 41 11.27 -27.28 13.67
CA LYS A 41 12.65 -27.09 13.18
C LYS A 41 12.91 -27.80 11.84
N ALA A 42 12.34 -28.98 11.65
CA ALA A 42 12.47 -29.76 10.41
C ALA A 42 11.91 -29.05 9.17
N ASP A 43 10.93 -28.15 9.34
CA ASP A 43 10.28 -27.39 8.26
C ASP A 43 10.76 -25.94 8.17
N SER A 44 11.66 -25.51 9.06
CA SER A 44 12.03 -24.10 9.23
C SER A 44 12.63 -23.49 7.95
N GLU A 45 13.62 -24.16 7.35
CA GLU A 45 14.27 -23.71 6.11
C GLU A 45 13.29 -23.66 4.93
N LYS A 46 12.47 -24.71 4.79
CA LYS A 46 11.41 -24.77 3.77
C LYS A 46 10.43 -23.61 3.94
N ARG A 47 10.05 -23.28 5.18
CA ARG A 47 9.12 -22.19 5.47
C ARG A 47 9.74 -20.82 5.19
N GLU A 48 11.01 -20.63 5.54
CA GLU A 48 11.75 -19.40 5.24
C GLU A 48 11.82 -19.17 3.71
N LYS A 49 12.25 -20.18 2.96
CA LYS A 49 12.32 -20.11 1.49
C LYS A 49 10.96 -19.80 0.88
N ALA A 50 9.91 -20.51 1.30
CA ALA A 50 8.55 -20.26 0.82
C ALA A 50 8.07 -18.83 1.14
N CYS A 51 8.46 -18.26 2.28
CA CYS A 51 8.15 -16.86 2.58
C CYS A 51 8.81 -15.91 1.57
N TYR A 52 10.12 -16.05 1.32
CA TYR A 52 10.80 -15.18 0.34
C TYR A 52 10.18 -15.29 -1.07
N GLU A 53 9.81 -16.49 -1.49
CA GLU A 53 9.15 -16.72 -2.78
C GLU A 53 7.76 -16.06 -2.83
N THR A 54 6.96 -16.19 -1.77
CA THR A 54 5.67 -15.50 -1.65
C THR A 54 5.84 -13.99 -1.70
N GLU A 55 6.77 -13.43 -0.93
CA GLU A 55 6.98 -11.98 -0.86
C GLU A 55 7.51 -11.39 -2.16
N LYS A 56 8.38 -12.13 -2.85
CA LYS A 56 8.81 -11.77 -4.21
C LYS A 56 7.62 -11.74 -5.17
N SER A 57 6.79 -12.78 -5.17
CA SER A 57 5.60 -12.84 -6.04
C SER A 57 4.60 -11.73 -5.70
N ALA A 58 4.41 -11.42 -4.42
CA ALA A 58 3.54 -10.34 -3.98
C ALA A 58 4.05 -8.97 -4.48
N ARG A 59 5.36 -8.72 -4.40
CA ARG A 59 5.99 -7.51 -4.96
C ARG A 59 5.73 -7.39 -6.46
N ASP A 60 5.96 -8.47 -7.20
CA ASP A 60 5.83 -8.46 -8.67
C ASP A 60 4.38 -8.17 -9.07
N LYS A 61 3.40 -8.83 -8.42
CA LYS A 61 1.96 -8.55 -8.63
C LYS A 61 1.57 -7.14 -8.21
N LEU A 62 2.15 -6.62 -7.13
CA LEU A 62 1.87 -5.25 -6.68
C LEU A 62 2.40 -4.24 -7.71
N ALA A 63 3.55 -4.50 -8.33
CA ALA A 63 4.13 -3.62 -9.34
C ALA A 63 3.24 -3.45 -10.58
N GLU A 64 2.54 -4.50 -11.00
CA GLU A 64 1.60 -4.46 -12.14
C GLU A 64 0.46 -3.46 -11.94
N LYS A 65 0.03 -3.25 -10.69
CA LYS A 65 -1.12 -2.41 -10.33
C LYS A 65 -0.77 -1.22 -9.44
N TRP A 66 0.52 -0.96 -9.19
CA TRP A 66 0.97 0.05 -8.23
C TRP A 66 0.38 1.43 -8.53
N SER A 67 0.48 1.87 -9.78
CA SER A 67 -0.04 3.15 -10.25
C SER A 67 -1.57 3.26 -10.26
N SER A 68 -2.31 2.14 -10.10
CA SER A 68 -3.77 2.16 -10.01
C SER A 68 -4.28 2.58 -8.64
N PHE A 69 -3.45 2.46 -7.60
CA PHE A 69 -3.79 2.93 -6.26
C PHE A 69 -3.50 4.44 -6.16
N PRO A 70 -4.37 5.26 -5.54
CA PRO A 70 -4.11 6.68 -5.32
C PRO A 70 -2.85 6.95 -4.49
N ASP A 71 -2.14 8.04 -4.79
CA ASP A 71 -0.88 8.44 -4.11
C ASP A 71 -1.01 8.50 -2.58
N LYS A 72 -2.14 9.04 -2.11
CA LYS A 72 -2.45 9.10 -0.66
C LYS A 72 -2.50 7.73 0.00
N ASP A 73 -2.96 6.70 -0.72
CA ASP A 73 -3.09 5.34 -0.19
C ASP A 73 -1.75 4.64 -0.21
N ARG A 74 -0.99 4.81 -1.30
CA ARG A 74 0.39 4.33 -1.40
C ARG A 74 1.24 4.90 -0.27
N ASN A 75 1.15 6.20 0.00
CA ASN A 75 1.88 6.84 1.09
C ASN A 75 1.39 6.37 2.48
N PHE A 76 0.07 6.32 2.70
CA PHE A 76 -0.51 5.86 3.96
C PHE A 76 -0.09 4.42 4.26
N CYS A 77 -0.34 3.48 3.36
CA CYS A 77 -0.03 2.07 3.59
C CYS A 77 1.46 1.81 3.73
N THR A 78 2.29 2.46 2.90
CA THR A 78 3.75 2.34 3.00
C THR A 78 4.26 2.87 4.35
N THR A 79 3.66 3.93 4.90
CA THR A 79 4.05 4.46 6.21
C THR A 79 3.55 3.59 7.36
N SER A 80 2.32 3.07 7.26
CA SER A 80 1.71 2.24 8.29
C SER A 80 2.45 0.93 8.55
N ILE A 81 3.16 0.40 7.54
CA ILE A 81 3.91 -0.86 7.70
C ILE A 81 5.38 -0.68 8.10
N LYS A 82 5.93 0.54 8.03
CA LYS A 82 7.36 0.79 8.27
C LYS A 82 7.82 0.52 9.69
N SER A 83 6.92 0.59 10.68
CA SER A 83 7.29 0.48 12.09
C SER A 83 7.49 -0.96 12.58
N TYR A 84 7.22 -1.95 11.74
CA TYR A 84 7.40 -3.37 12.06
C TYR A 84 8.05 -4.10 10.88
N ALA A 85 8.31 -5.41 11.02
CA ALA A 85 8.90 -6.24 9.96
C ALA A 85 7.93 -6.33 8.76
N PRO A 86 8.11 -5.52 7.70
CA PRO A 86 7.06 -5.31 6.71
C PRO A 86 7.08 -6.42 5.65
N THR A 87 5.91 -6.69 5.07
CA THR A 87 5.78 -7.63 3.93
C THR A 87 5.07 -6.95 2.75
N TYR A 88 5.38 -7.40 1.53
CA TYR A 88 4.67 -6.99 0.32
C TYR A 88 3.22 -7.49 0.33
N THR A 89 2.98 -8.64 0.94
CA THR A 89 1.62 -9.16 1.16
C THR A 89 0.79 -8.19 1.99
N GLU A 90 1.30 -7.70 3.14
CA GLU A 90 0.57 -6.73 3.97
C GLU A 90 0.41 -5.37 3.29
N LEU A 91 1.42 -4.89 2.55
CA LEU A 91 1.30 -3.66 1.77
C LEU A 91 0.14 -3.78 0.77
N THR A 92 0.08 -4.91 0.06
CA THR A 92 -0.98 -5.20 -0.92
C THR A 92 -2.35 -5.22 -0.23
N ILE A 93 -2.46 -5.91 0.91
CA ILE A 93 -3.70 -6.02 1.68
C ILE A 93 -4.16 -4.63 2.16
N CYS A 94 -3.26 -3.80 2.70
CA CYS A 94 -3.62 -2.46 3.14
C CYS A 94 -4.23 -1.63 1.99
N LEU A 95 -3.60 -1.67 0.81
CA LEU A 95 -4.06 -0.95 -0.37
C LEU A 95 -5.42 -1.44 -0.87
N GLU A 96 -5.62 -2.76 -0.89
CA GLU A 96 -6.89 -3.38 -1.26
C GLU A 96 -7.99 -3.04 -0.26
N MET A 97 -7.71 -3.15 1.05
CA MET A 97 -8.67 -2.82 2.11
C MET A 97 -9.13 -1.36 2.03
N ILE A 98 -8.21 -0.41 1.84
CA ILE A 98 -8.58 1.01 1.74
C ILE A 98 -9.41 1.30 0.50
N ARG A 99 -9.06 0.67 -0.64
CA ARG A 99 -9.87 0.75 -1.86
C ARG A 99 -11.28 0.23 -1.60
N ASP A 100 -11.40 -0.95 -0.97
CA ASP A 100 -12.68 -1.61 -0.75
C ASP A 100 -13.57 -0.80 0.23
N VAL A 101 -12.98 -0.21 1.28
CA VAL A 101 -13.71 0.69 2.21
C VAL A 101 -14.30 1.91 1.48
N ARG A 102 -13.59 2.47 0.51
CA ARG A 102 -14.11 3.59 -0.31
C ARG A 102 -15.25 3.14 -1.20
N GLN A 103 -15.09 2.01 -1.87
CA GLN A 103 -16.14 1.45 -2.73
C GLN A 103 -17.43 1.19 -1.96
N ILE A 104 -17.34 0.78 -0.69
CA ILE A 104 -18.50 0.61 0.20
C ILE A 104 -19.10 1.97 0.58
N SER A 105 -18.26 2.96 0.90
CA SER A 105 -18.70 4.29 1.34
C SER A 105 -19.32 5.12 0.21
N ASP A 106 -18.85 4.93 -1.02
CA ASP A 106 -19.35 5.62 -2.22
C ASP A 106 -20.63 4.98 -2.76
N LYS A 107 -21.00 3.78 -2.29
CA LYS A 107 -22.25 3.13 -2.66
C LYS A 107 -23.41 3.83 -1.92
N PRO A 108 -24.38 4.41 -2.64
CA PRO A 108 -25.55 4.98 -1.97
C PRO A 108 -26.24 3.88 -1.17
N GLU A 109 -26.56 4.18 0.09
CA GLU A 109 -27.33 3.30 0.96
C GLU A 109 -28.58 2.87 0.19
N SER A 110 -28.66 1.59 -0.16
CA SER A 110 -29.92 1.02 -0.62
C SER A 110 -30.93 1.30 0.49
N ALA A 111 -32.01 1.99 0.14
CA ALA A 111 -33.05 2.49 1.04
C ALA A 111 -33.33 1.53 2.20
N PRO A 112 -33.67 2.05 3.40
CA PRO A 112 -33.90 1.21 4.58
C PRO A 112 -34.84 0.06 4.22
N ASP A 113 -34.35 -1.16 4.36
CA ASP A 113 -35.19 -2.34 4.26
C ASP A 113 -36.21 -2.27 5.40
N LYS A 114 -37.46 -2.01 5.05
CA LYS A 114 -38.60 -1.90 5.98
C LYS A 114 -38.91 -3.23 6.70
N SER A 115 -38.10 -4.26 6.50
CA SER A 115 -38.31 -5.62 7.02
C SER A 115 -37.61 -5.90 8.36
N THR A 116 -36.79 -4.99 8.90
CA THR A 116 -36.12 -5.24 10.19
C THR A 116 -37.02 -4.81 11.36
N PRO A 117 -37.49 -5.71 12.24
CA PRO A 117 -38.19 -5.31 13.45
C PRO A 117 -37.26 -4.47 14.31
N LYS A 118 -37.74 -3.31 14.74
CA LYS A 118 -37.04 -2.39 15.65
C LYS A 118 -36.66 -3.14 16.93
N ALA A 119 -35.39 -3.52 17.07
CA ALA A 119 -34.88 -4.12 18.30
C ALA A 119 -34.96 -3.07 19.42
N THR A 120 -35.96 -3.20 20.30
CA THR A 120 -36.05 -2.40 21.52
C THR A 120 -34.83 -2.72 22.38
N ARG A 121 -33.94 -1.74 22.54
CA ARG A 121 -32.84 -1.79 23.50
C ARG A 121 -33.43 -1.94 24.91
N PRO A 122 -33.19 -3.04 25.65
CA PRO A 122 -33.68 -3.14 27.01
C PRO A 122 -32.96 -2.11 27.88
N ALA A 123 -33.73 -1.43 28.73
CA ALA A 123 -33.20 -0.52 29.74
C ALA A 123 -32.29 -1.31 30.69
N ARG A 124 -31.04 -0.86 30.83
CA ARG A 124 -30.08 -1.41 31.77
C ARG A 124 -30.58 -1.03 33.19
N ARG A 125 -30.93 -2.05 33.99
CA ARG A 125 -31.15 -1.89 35.44
C ARG A 125 -29.82 -1.69 36.16
#